data_AF-A0A0C1F2L5-F1
#
_entry.id   AF-A0A0C1F2L5-F1
#
_cell.length_a   1.000
_cell.length_b   1.000
_cell.length_c   1.000
_cell.angle_alpha   90.00
_cell.angle_beta   90.00
_cell.angle_gamma   90.00
#
_symmetry.space_group_name_H-M   'P 1'
#
loop_
_entity.id
_entity.type
_entity.pdbx_description
1 polymer ?
#
loop_
_entity_poly.entity_id
_entity_poly.type
_entity_poly.pdbx_seq_one_letter_code
_entity_poly.pdbx_strand_id
1 'polypeptide(L)'
;MPTTAIPNTLLESKTLVFDPCDFELTNPIPEKESKEYGAYQFELNASKILFRVAKTTPTKVGQFVTVWKRIAKGPIQPFDLSDDIDLFIINTRSGDHFGQFVFPKSVLIQHGILTTDLKEGKRAIRVYPPWDTTTNKQAQKTQKWQLDYFLEIPLDKNIDLNRAKSLYSLEIK
;
A
#
# COMPACT_ATOMS: atom_id res chain seq x y z
N MET A 1 11.55 -25.93 -7.81
CA MET A 1 11.55 -24.46 -7.67
C MET A 1 10.37 -24.10 -6.78
N PRO A 2 10.52 -23.36 -5.66
CA PRO A 2 9.33 -22.95 -4.93
C PRO A 2 8.62 -21.88 -5.75
N THR A 3 7.53 -22.28 -6.40
CA THR A 3 6.53 -21.37 -6.94
C THR A 3 6.17 -20.41 -5.81
N THR A 4 6.50 -19.13 -5.95
CA THR A 4 6.17 -18.18 -4.88
C THR A 4 4.66 -17.99 -4.99
N ALA A 5 3.92 -18.71 -4.16
CA ALA A 5 2.46 -18.66 -4.15
C ALA A 5 2.01 -17.22 -3.97
N ILE A 6 1.05 -16.79 -4.78
CA ILE A 6 0.41 -15.48 -4.67
C ILE A 6 -0.10 -15.33 -3.23
N PRO A 7 0.20 -14.21 -2.52
CA PRO A 7 -0.27 -13.99 -1.17
C PRO A 7 -1.79 -14.05 -1.10
N ASN A 8 -2.35 -14.71 -0.09
CA ASN A 8 -3.80 -14.78 0.10
C ASN A 8 -4.43 -13.37 0.11
N THR A 9 -3.76 -12.38 0.70
CA THR A 9 -4.22 -10.99 0.70
C THR A 9 -4.35 -10.40 -0.70
N LEU A 10 -3.48 -10.78 -1.66
CA LEU A 10 -3.62 -10.32 -3.05
C LEU A 10 -4.83 -10.98 -3.72
N LEU A 11 -5.08 -12.27 -3.45
CA LEU A 11 -6.28 -12.96 -3.93
C LEU A 11 -7.56 -12.36 -3.33
N GLU A 12 -7.57 -12.08 -2.03
CA GLU A 12 -8.68 -11.38 -1.35
C GLU A 12 -8.91 -10.00 -1.98
N SER A 13 -7.85 -9.22 -2.19
CA SER A 13 -7.93 -7.90 -2.84
C SER A 13 -8.54 -8.00 -4.23
N LYS A 14 -8.13 -9.01 -5.00
CA LYS A 14 -8.65 -9.26 -6.35
C LYS A 14 -10.16 -9.54 -6.30
N THR A 15 -10.57 -10.53 -5.52
CA THR A 15 -11.97 -10.97 -5.45
C THR A 15 -12.90 -9.91 -4.86
N LEU A 16 -12.44 -9.17 -3.84
CA LEU A 16 -13.29 -8.27 -3.07
C LEU A 16 -13.29 -6.85 -3.63
N VAL A 17 -12.20 -6.39 -4.25
CA VAL A 17 -12.06 -5.00 -4.69
C VAL A 17 -11.88 -4.90 -6.20
N PHE A 18 -10.91 -5.63 -6.77
CA PHE A 18 -10.53 -5.42 -8.17
C PHE A 18 -11.60 -5.93 -9.13
N ASP A 19 -12.07 -7.17 -8.95
CA ASP A 19 -13.07 -7.78 -9.82
C ASP A 19 -14.41 -7.03 -9.77
N PRO A 20 -14.96 -6.63 -8.59
CA PRO A 20 -16.18 -5.82 -8.53
C PRO A 20 -16.04 -4.39 -9.08
N CYS A 21 -14.80 -3.89 -9.22
CA CYS A 21 -14.52 -2.59 -9.82
C CYS A 21 -14.14 -2.67 -11.30
N ASP A 22 -14.17 -3.86 -11.90
CA ASP A 22 -13.71 -4.12 -13.28
C ASP A 22 -12.23 -3.71 -13.49
N PHE A 23 -11.40 -3.89 -12.47
CA PHE A 23 -9.95 -3.70 -12.57
C PHE A 23 -9.27 -5.00 -12.98
N GLU A 24 -8.64 -4.99 -14.16
CA GLU A 24 -7.88 -6.13 -14.67
C GLU A 24 -6.48 -6.16 -14.05
N LEU A 25 -6.19 -7.18 -13.26
CA LEU A 25 -4.84 -7.42 -12.73
C LEU A 25 -4.01 -8.22 -13.74
N THR A 26 -2.93 -7.61 -14.22
CA THR A 26 -1.98 -8.24 -15.14
C THR A 26 -0.56 -8.18 -14.61
N ASN A 27 0.32 -9.04 -15.14
CA ASN A 27 1.77 -9.06 -14.85
C ASN A 27 2.17 -9.11 -13.35
N PRO A 28 1.59 -9.99 -12.50
CA PRO A 28 2.00 -10.09 -11.11
C PRO A 28 3.42 -10.63 -10.94
N ILE A 29 4.31 -9.79 -10.39
CA ILE A 29 5.71 -10.09 -10.15
C ILE A 29 6.00 -10.01 -8.64
N PRO A 30 6.43 -11.11 -7.99
CA PRO A 30 6.82 -11.09 -6.58
C PRO A 30 8.15 -10.37 -6.35
N GLU A 31 8.23 -9.55 -5.30
CA GLU A 31 9.49 -8.96 -4.84
C GLU A 31 10.16 -9.85 -3.78
N LYS A 32 11.18 -10.62 -4.20
CA LYS A 32 11.83 -11.63 -3.35
C LYS A 32 12.30 -11.10 -2.00
N GLU A 33 12.92 -9.92 -1.96
CA GLU A 33 13.51 -9.39 -0.74
C GLU A 33 12.50 -8.76 0.23
N SER A 34 11.30 -8.43 -0.25
CA SER A 34 10.19 -7.93 0.59
C SER A 34 9.05 -8.95 0.70
N LYS A 35 9.31 -10.24 0.39
CA LYS A 35 8.32 -11.33 0.44
C LYS A 35 7.58 -11.40 1.76
N GLU A 36 8.25 -11.08 2.87
CA GLU A 36 7.64 -11.10 4.20
C GLU A 36 6.51 -10.07 4.36
N TYR A 37 6.44 -9.04 3.51
CA TYR A 37 5.38 -8.03 3.45
C TYR A 37 4.42 -8.30 2.27
N GLY A 38 4.32 -9.55 1.79
CA GLY A 38 3.47 -9.91 0.65
C GLY A 38 3.76 -9.09 -0.61
N ALA A 39 5.01 -8.67 -0.80
CA ALA A 39 5.39 -7.66 -1.77
C ALA A 39 5.27 -8.13 -3.21
N TYR A 40 4.45 -7.43 -4.00
CA TYR A 40 4.22 -7.66 -5.42
C TYR A 40 4.24 -6.33 -6.18
N GLN A 41 4.60 -6.40 -7.46
CA GLN A 41 4.30 -5.39 -8.45
C GLN A 41 3.40 -5.99 -9.52
N PHE A 42 2.45 -5.22 -10.02
CA PHE A 42 1.54 -5.61 -11.08
C PHE A 42 0.92 -4.37 -11.72
N GLU A 43 0.14 -4.58 -12.76
CA GLU A 43 -0.69 -3.55 -13.37
C GLU A 43 -2.16 -3.80 -13.00
N LEU A 44 -2.88 -2.72 -12.68
CA LEU A 44 -4.35 -2.71 -12.65
C LEU A 44 -4.82 -1.83 -13.79
N ASN A 45 -5.43 -2.44 -14.79
CA ASN A 45 -5.68 -1.81 -16.09
C ASN A 45 -4.37 -1.26 -16.67
N ALA A 46 -4.16 0.07 -16.64
CA ALA A 46 -2.93 0.73 -17.08
C ALA A 46 -2.08 1.31 -15.94
N SER A 47 -2.56 1.23 -14.70
CA SER A 47 -1.87 1.81 -13.52
C SER A 47 -0.88 0.81 -12.95
N LYS A 48 0.37 1.24 -12.73
CA LYS A 48 1.42 0.42 -12.14
C LYS A 48 1.37 0.45 -10.63
N ILE A 49 1.36 -0.73 -10.02
CA ILE A 49 1.05 -0.92 -8.61
C ILE A 49 2.26 -1.45 -7.86
N LEU A 50 2.56 -0.82 -6.73
CA LEU A 50 3.35 -1.44 -5.66
C LEU A 50 2.41 -1.96 -4.58
N PHE A 51 2.37 -3.28 -4.40
CA PHE A 51 1.53 -3.92 -3.40
C PHE A 51 2.35 -4.38 -2.19
N ARG A 52 1.83 -4.11 -1.00
CA ARG A 52 2.40 -4.50 0.29
C ARG A 52 1.32 -4.90 1.29
N VAL A 53 1.71 -5.68 2.28
CA VAL A 53 0.95 -6.05 3.46
C VAL A 53 1.69 -5.53 4.69
N ALA A 54 1.09 -4.59 5.41
CA ALA A 54 1.64 -4.06 6.64
C ALA A 54 1.49 -5.06 7.79
N LYS A 55 2.31 -4.90 8.83
CA LYS A 55 2.34 -5.77 10.00
C LYS A 55 2.12 -4.99 11.28
N THR A 56 1.24 -5.50 12.14
CA THR A 56 1.15 -5.02 13.52
C THR A 56 2.44 -5.36 14.28
N THR A 57 2.91 -4.41 15.08
CA THR A 57 4.09 -4.60 15.93
C THR A 57 3.68 -4.48 17.40
N PRO A 58 4.20 -5.30 18.33
CA PRO A 58 3.69 -5.36 19.70
C PRO A 58 3.73 -4.03 20.48
N THR A 59 4.73 -3.18 20.20
CA THR A 59 5.06 -2.03 21.06
C THR A 59 4.64 -0.67 20.51
N LYS A 60 4.12 -0.61 19.27
CA LYS A 60 3.82 0.66 18.60
C LYS A 60 2.50 0.56 17.87
N VAL A 61 1.62 1.53 18.11
CA VAL A 61 0.38 1.78 17.35
C VAL A 61 0.71 2.00 15.87
N GLY A 62 -0.21 1.63 14.97
CA GLY A 62 0.02 1.61 13.55
C GLY A 62 0.64 0.29 13.09
N GLN A 63 0.52 0.03 11.80
CA GLN A 63 1.13 -1.13 11.15
C GLN A 63 2.38 -0.72 10.40
N PHE A 64 3.46 -1.49 10.57
CA PHE A 64 4.75 -1.26 9.93
C PHE A 64 4.78 -1.88 8.54
N VAL A 65 5.34 -1.16 7.57
CA VAL A 65 5.47 -1.64 6.19
C VAL A 65 6.75 -1.10 5.55
N THR A 66 7.40 -1.92 4.73
CA THR A 66 8.57 -1.52 3.95
C THR A 66 8.16 -0.87 2.63
N VAL A 67 8.89 0.18 2.26
CA VAL A 67 8.70 0.98 1.04
C VAL A 67 10.08 1.28 0.46
N TRP A 68 10.82 0.23 0.14
CA TRP A 68 12.17 0.34 -0.41
C TRP A 68 12.34 -0.61 -1.60
N LYS A 69 13.32 -0.28 -2.45
CA LYS A 69 13.82 -1.09 -3.56
C LYS A 69 15.31 -1.36 -3.40
N ARG A 70 15.83 -2.38 -4.07
CA ARG A 70 17.27 -2.60 -4.24
C ARG A 70 17.61 -2.54 -5.71
N ILE A 71 18.64 -1.77 -6.06
CA ILE A 71 19.21 -1.80 -7.42
C ILE A 71 20.37 -2.79 -7.42
N ALA A 72 20.24 -3.84 -8.25
CA ALA A 72 21.21 -4.91 -8.39
C ALA A 72 21.63 -5.51 -7.03
N LYS A 73 22.92 -5.40 -6.68
CA LYS A 73 23.50 -5.86 -5.40
C LYS A 73 23.83 -4.70 -4.45
N GLY A 74 23.39 -3.48 -4.78
CA GLY A 74 23.62 -2.28 -3.97
C GLY A 74 22.81 -2.25 -2.67
N PRO A 75 22.92 -1.19 -1.85
CA PRO A 75 22.11 -1.04 -0.65
C PRO A 75 20.61 -0.89 -0.98
N ILE A 76 19.76 -1.10 0.04
CA ILE A 76 18.34 -0.76 -0.08
C ILE A 76 18.18 0.77 -0.08
N GLN A 77 17.26 1.26 -0.89
CA GLN A 77 16.95 2.68 -0.99
C GLN A 77 15.45 2.90 -1.09
N PRO A 78 14.94 4.07 -0.67
CA PRO A 78 13.54 4.43 -0.91
C PRO A 78 13.22 4.38 -2.41
N PHE A 79 11.93 4.20 -2.72
CA PHE A 79 11.43 4.53 -4.05
C PHE A 79 11.54 6.05 -4.30
N ASP A 80 11.63 6.45 -5.56
CA ASP A 80 11.87 7.82 -6.01
C ASP A 80 10.95 8.21 -7.19
N LEU A 81 11.07 9.47 -7.64
CA LEU A 81 10.26 10.04 -8.73
C LEU A 81 10.35 9.26 -10.05
N SER A 82 11.51 8.65 -10.33
CA SER A 82 11.78 7.93 -11.58
C SER A 82 11.23 6.51 -11.58
N ASP A 83 10.83 5.98 -10.42
CA ASP A 83 10.23 4.66 -10.35
C ASP A 83 8.87 4.63 -11.04
N ASP A 84 8.67 3.60 -11.83
CA ASP A 84 7.51 3.43 -12.70
C ASP A 84 6.33 2.82 -11.93
N ILE A 85 5.87 3.53 -10.90
CA ILE A 85 4.78 3.13 -9.99
C ILE A 85 3.79 4.28 -9.86
N ASP A 86 2.51 4.04 -10.09
CA ASP A 86 1.47 5.05 -9.97
C ASP A 86 0.80 5.04 -8.59
N LEU A 87 0.50 3.84 -8.09
CA LEU A 87 -0.19 3.62 -6.82
C LEU A 87 0.58 2.66 -5.90
N PHE A 88 0.54 2.97 -4.61
CA PHE A 88 1.06 2.12 -3.55
C PHE A 88 -0.11 1.59 -2.74
N ILE A 89 -0.41 0.30 -2.90
CA ILE A 89 -1.48 -0.39 -2.16
C ILE A 89 -0.87 -1.06 -0.94
N ILE A 90 -1.28 -0.60 0.24
CA ILE A 90 -0.82 -1.13 1.53
C ILE A 90 -2.02 -1.73 2.27
N ASN A 91 -2.06 -3.05 2.33
CA ASN A 91 -3.08 -3.80 3.06
C ASN A 91 -2.79 -3.79 4.56
N THR A 92 -3.84 -3.65 5.35
CA THR A 92 -3.78 -3.64 6.82
C THR A 92 -4.86 -4.53 7.40
N ARG A 93 -4.52 -5.28 8.45
CA ARG A 93 -5.46 -6.16 9.15
C ARG A 93 -5.25 -6.14 10.66
N SER A 94 -6.31 -6.14 11.44
CA SER A 94 -6.27 -6.23 12.91
C SER A 94 -7.53 -6.90 13.44
N GLY A 95 -7.42 -8.15 13.91
CA GLY A 95 -8.59 -8.98 14.23
C GLY A 95 -9.50 -9.11 13.00
N ASP A 96 -10.76 -8.74 13.17
CA ASP A 96 -11.79 -8.74 12.13
C ASP A 96 -11.74 -7.52 11.21
N HIS A 97 -10.89 -6.52 11.51
CA HIS A 97 -10.74 -5.34 10.66
C HIS A 97 -9.78 -5.61 9.50
N PHE A 98 -10.23 -5.28 8.29
CA PHE A 98 -9.44 -5.36 7.07
C PHE A 98 -9.69 -4.15 6.18
N GLY A 99 -8.64 -3.70 5.48
CA GLY A 99 -8.72 -2.59 4.57
C GLY A 99 -7.38 -2.26 3.92
N GLN A 100 -7.42 -1.26 3.04
CA GLN A 100 -6.31 -0.88 2.18
C GLN A 100 -6.10 0.62 2.20
N PHE A 101 -4.84 1.02 2.28
CA PHE A 101 -4.44 2.34 1.84
C PHE A 101 -4.03 2.29 0.38
N VAL A 102 -4.52 3.24 -0.42
CA VAL A 102 -4.24 3.36 -1.85
C VAL A 102 -3.63 4.74 -2.08
N PHE A 103 -2.31 4.82 -1.99
CA PHE A 103 -1.61 6.10 -2.06
C PHE A 103 -1.13 6.38 -3.48
N PRO A 104 -1.54 7.50 -4.10
CA PRO A 104 -0.88 8.01 -5.29
C PRO A 104 0.59 8.34 -5.02
N LYS A 105 1.46 8.10 -6.00
CA LYS A 105 2.89 8.48 -5.93
C LYS A 105 3.07 9.93 -5.48
N SER A 106 2.28 10.86 -6.03
CA SER A 106 2.31 12.30 -5.70
C SER A 106 2.10 12.59 -4.21
N VAL A 107 1.21 11.85 -3.56
CA VAL A 107 0.90 11.99 -2.13
C VAL A 107 2.07 11.49 -1.28
N LEU A 108 2.68 10.37 -1.66
CA LEU A 108 3.86 9.86 -0.96
C LEU A 108 5.06 10.81 -1.11
N ILE A 109 5.20 11.49 -2.24
CA ILE A 109 6.20 12.56 -2.44
C ILE A 109 5.92 13.74 -1.52
N GLN A 110 4.68 14.25 -1.51
CA GLN A 110 4.26 15.37 -0.66
C GLN A 110 4.56 15.11 0.82
N HIS A 111 4.39 13.86 1.27
CA HIS A 111 4.67 13.45 2.65
C HIS A 111 6.11 12.97 2.91
N GLY A 112 7.02 13.14 1.94
CA GLY A 112 8.45 12.83 2.06
C GLY A 112 8.72 11.35 2.30
N ILE A 113 7.89 10.48 1.72
CA ILE A 113 8.04 9.02 1.76
C ILE A 113 8.88 8.57 0.56
N LEU A 114 8.71 9.18 -0.61
CA LEU A 114 9.56 8.93 -1.77
C LEU A 114 10.71 9.93 -1.84
N THR A 115 11.84 9.48 -2.40
CA THR A 115 13.00 10.33 -2.67
C THR A 115 12.70 11.31 -3.80
N THR A 116 13.16 12.53 -3.64
CA THR A 116 13.17 13.60 -4.64
C THR A 116 14.58 14.20 -4.71
N ASP A 117 14.84 15.05 -5.70
CA ASP A 117 16.11 15.78 -5.82
C ASP A 117 16.41 16.66 -4.58
N LEU A 118 15.37 17.03 -3.82
CA LEU A 118 15.48 17.88 -2.64
C LEU A 118 15.71 17.07 -1.35
N LYS A 119 15.27 15.81 -1.29
CA LYS A 119 15.22 15.05 -0.03
C LYS A 119 15.15 13.54 -0.25
N GLU A 120 15.95 12.79 0.51
CA GLU A 120 15.84 11.33 0.62
C GLU A 120 14.51 10.92 1.27
N GLY A 121 13.84 9.95 0.66
CA GLY A 121 12.61 9.35 1.14
C GLY A 121 12.82 8.40 2.32
N LYS A 122 11.80 7.59 2.60
CA LYS A 122 11.80 6.62 3.70
C LYS A 122 11.82 5.20 3.15
N ARG A 123 12.59 4.34 3.79
CA ARG A 123 12.63 2.91 3.47
C ARG A 123 11.47 2.14 4.11
N ALA A 124 10.82 2.70 5.13
CA ALA A 124 9.67 2.11 5.77
C ALA A 124 8.82 3.19 6.43
N ILE A 125 7.53 2.91 6.58
CA ILE A 125 6.56 3.81 7.22
C ILE A 125 5.67 3.04 8.19
N ARG A 126 4.90 3.80 8.97
CA ARG A 126 3.71 3.29 9.65
C ARG A 126 2.46 3.82 8.96
N VAL A 127 1.50 2.94 8.79
CA VAL A 127 0.14 3.29 8.38
C VAL A 127 -0.80 3.12 9.56
N TYR A 128 -1.80 4.00 9.66
CA TYR A 128 -2.70 4.07 10.81
C TYR A 128 -4.15 3.93 10.33
N PRO A 129 -4.69 2.70 10.20
CA PRO A 129 -6.11 2.48 9.87
C PRO A 129 -7.07 3.20 10.83
N PRO A 130 -8.35 3.36 10.46
CA PRO A 130 -9.34 4.03 11.30
C PRO A 130 -9.51 3.43 12.70
N TRP A 131 -9.29 2.12 12.84
CA TRP A 131 -9.39 1.40 14.11
C TRP A 131 -8.20 1.61 15.05
N ASP A 132 -7.10 2.20 14.58
CA ASP A 132 -5.95 2.50 15.42
C ASP A 132 -6.14 3.82 16.17
N THR A 133 -6.09 3.79 17.50
CA THR A 133 -6.13 5.02 18.32
C THR A 133 -4.73 5.61 18.48
N THR A 134 -4.45 6.70 17.77
CA THR A 134 -3.15 7.38 17.81
C THR A 134 -3.06 8.38 18.98
N THR A 135 -2.04 8.22 19.84
CA THR A 135 -1.89 9.05 21.06
C THR A 135 -0.88 10.18 20.93
N ASN A 136 0.12 10.04 20.04
CA ASN A 136 1.13 11.07 19.83
C ASN A 136 0.78 11.97 18.63
N LYS A 137 1.19 13.25 18.69
CA LYS A 137 0.86 14.27 17.68
C LYS A 137 1.33 13.92 16.27
N GLN A 138 2.48 13.25 16.14
CA GLN A 138 3.03 12.88 14.83
C GLN A 138 2.19 11.77 14.17
N ALA A 139 1.79 10.76 14.95
CA ALA A 139 0.93 9.67 14.51
C ALA A 139 -0.46 10.20 14.15
N GLN A 140 -1.04 11.10 14.96
CA GLN A 140 -2.33 11.75 14.66
C GLN A 140 -2.28 12.54 13.34
N LYS A 141 -1.23 13.34 13.13
CA LYS A 141 -1.04 14.08 11.88
C LYS A 141 -0.88 13.12 10.69
N THR A 142 -0.19 12.00 10.89
CA THR A 142 0.04 10.99 9.84
C THR A 142 -1.24 10.25 9.51
N GLN A 143 -1.97 9.78 10.51
CA GLN A 143 -3.27 9.13 10.36
C GLN A 143 -4.24 10.04 9.60
N LYS A 144 -4.33 11.32 9.99
CA LYS A 144 -5.26 12.27 9.37
C LYS A 144 -5.20 12.28 7.85
N TRP A 145 -4.00 12.43 7.26
CA TRP A 145 -3.88 12.44 5.79
C TRP A 145 -3.99 11.03 5.20
N GLN A 146 -3.57 9.99 5.93
CA GLN A 146 -3.65 8.62 5.42
C GLN A 146 -5.10 8.17 5.24
N LEU A 147 -6.01 8.58 6.13
CA LEU A 147 -7.43 8.24 6.08
C LEU A 147 -8.13 8.74 4.81
N ASP A 148 -7.64 9.83 4.22
CA ASP A 148 -8.13 10.33 2.92
C ASP A 148 -7.90 9.33 1.77
N TYR A 149 -7.03 8.33 1.98
CA TYR A 149 -6.65 7.30 1.01
C TYR A 149 -7.02 5.88 1.47
N PHE A 150 -7.88 5.75 2.48
CA PHE A 150 -8.25 4.46 3.05
C PHE A 150 -9.57 3.93 2.46
N LEU A 151 -9.57 2.62 2.17
CA LEU A 151 -10.73 1.80 1.83
C LEU A 151 -10.91 0.71 2.90
N GLU A 152 -12.06 0.70 3.56
CA GLU A 152 -12.44 -0.41 4.44
C GLU A 152 -12.97 -1.59 3.60
N ILE A 153 -12.57 -2.81 3.98
CA ILE A 153 -13.01 -4.06 3.34
C ILE A 153 -13.67 -4.91 4.43
N PRO A 154 -14.95 -4.66 4.75
CA PRO A 154 -15.64 -5.33 5.84
C PRO A 154 -15.94 -6.80 5.50
N LEU A 155 -15.94 -7.67 6.52
CA LEU A 155 -16.25 -9.09 6.35
C LEU A 155 -17.74 -9.34 6.04
N ASP A 156 -18.63 -8.62 6.71
CA ASP A 156 -20.08 -8.90 6.70
C ASP A 156 -20.92 -7.81 6.02
N LYS A 157 -20.28 -6.90 5.27
CA LYS A 157 -20.96 -5.79 4.61
C LYS A 157 -20.44 -5.61 3.18
N ASN A 158 -21.22 -4.92 2.36
CA ASN A 158 -20.78 -4.54 1.03
C ASN A 158 -19.66 -3.50 1.12
N ILE A 159 -18.67 -3.64 0.25
CA ILE A 159 -17.59 -2.67 0.07
C ILE A 159 -18.16 -1.44 -0.65
N ASP A 160 -17.70 -0.25 -0.25
CA ASP A 160 -18.01 0.98 -0.98
C ASP A 160 -17.22 1.03 -2.29
N LEU A 161 -17.83 0.50 -3.36
CA LEU A 161 -17.22 0.44 -4.68
C LEU A 161 -17.01 1.83 -5.30
N ASN A 162 -17.79 2.84 -4.92
CA ASN A 162 -17.58 4.21 -5.39
C ASN A 162 -16.31 4.79 -4.77
N ARG A 163 -16.13 4.57 -3.47
CA ARG A 163 -14.89 4.92 -2.78
C ARG A 163 -13.70 4.17 -3.35
N ALA A 164 -13.83 2.86 -3.61
CA ALA A 164 -12.78 2.09 -4.27
C ALA A 164 -12.44 2.70 -5.64
N LYS A 165 -13.41 2.91 -6.52
CA LYS A 165 -13.16 3.52 -7.84
C LYS A 165 -12.47 4.89 -7.74
N SER A 166 -12.90 5.75 -6.81
CA SER A 166 -12.29 7.06 -6.55
C SER A 166 -10.84 6.98 -6.07
N LEU A 167 -10.48 5.97 -5.27
CA LEU A 167 -9.12 5.81 -4.75
C LEU A 167 -8.15 5.27 -5.79
N TYR A 168 -8.65 4.41 -6.68
CA TYR A 168 -7.85 3.76 -7.73
C TYR A 168 -7.80 4.59 -9.03
N SER A 169 -8.69 5.57 -9.20
CA SER A 169 -8.61 6.54 -10.28
C SER A 169 -7.47 7.52 -10.04
N LEU A 170 -6.54 7.61 -10.99
CA LEU A 170 -5.52 8.66 -11.04
C LEU A 170 -6.15 9.97 -11.52
N GLU A 171 -7.10 10.54 -10.76
CA GLU A 171 -7.53 11.89 -11.04
C GLU A 171 -6.44 12.86 -10.59
N ILE A 172 -5.76 13.44 -11.57
CA ILE A 172 -4.92 14.61 -11.38
C ILE A 172 -5.86 15.74 -10.96
N LYS A 173 -5.92 16.02 -9.66
CA LYS A 173 -6.44 17.31 -9.18
C LYS A 173 -5.46 18.42 -9.50
#